data_AF-M2R482-F1
#
_entry.id   AF-M2R482-F1
#
_cell.length_a   1.000
_cell.length_b   1.000
_cell.length_c   1.000
_cell.angle_alpha   90.00
_cell.angle_beta   90.00
_cell.angle_gamma   90.00
#
_symmetry.space_group_name_H-M   'P 1'
#
loop_
_entity.id
_entity.type
_entity.pdbx_description
1 polymer ?
#
loop_
_entity_poly.entity_id
_entity_poly.type
_entity_poly.pdbx_seq_one_letter_code
_entity_poly.pdbx_strand_id
1 'polypeptide(L)'
;MDDQQKARIRGFARSMPKEECLKPGASYDLAKTAPAMPKLMPMLHKQILSEPFPPRLCYGYILDDDKFIRVAWELGATITDCSGIATHDAVEYFEEQIGHELDFAQVWLEGKDTIIISLCSNWDDDDDLKKAARAARKLKAILGETEKPKWFLDVLHPQWTVKPELW
;
A
#
# COMPACT_ATOMS: atom_id res chain seq x y z
N MET A 1 30.27 -33.48 -12.22
CA MET A 1 29.19 -32.93 -11.37
C MET A 1 27.89 -33.47 -11.92
N ASP A 2 27.26 -34.36 -11.17
CA ASP A 2 26.11 -35.16 -11.57
C ASP A 2 24.85 -34.28 -11.72
N ASP A 3 24.02 -34.56 -12.72
CA ASP A 3 22.75 -33.86 -12.96
C ASP A 3 21.76 -34.03 -11.78
N GLN A 4 21.94 -35.05 -10.94
CA GLN A 4 21.24 -35.16 -9.64
C GLN A 4 21.62 -34.06 -8.63
N GLN A 5 22.85 -33.52 -8.68
CA GLN A 5 23.27 -32.41 -7.81
C GLN A 5 22.71 -31.06 -8.28
N LYS A 6 22.54 -30.86 -9.58
CA LYS A 6 21.87 -29.66 -10.14
C LYS A 6 20.37 -29.64 -9.85
N ALA A 7 19.72 -30.80 -9.78
CA ALA A 7 18.30 -30.91 -9.43
C ALA A 7 18.01 -30.58 -7.95
N ARG A 8 18.96 -30.87 -7.05
CA ARG A 8 18.81 -30.56 -5.61
C ARG A 8 18.87 -29.07 -5.27
N ILE A 9 19.63 -28.29 -6.04
CA ILE A 9 19.74 -26.83 -5.83
C ILE A 9 18.51 -26.08 -6.39
N ARG A 10 17.80 -26.67 -7.36
CA ARG A 10 16.57 -26.09 -7.94
C ARG A 10 15.29 -26.39 -7.15
N GLY A 11 15.36 -27.15 -6.06
CA GLY A 11 14.21 -27.61 -5.28
C GLY A 11 13.84 -26.76 -4.05
N PHE A 12 14.54 -25.65 -3.78
CA PHE A 12 14.38 -24.88 -2.53
C PHE A 12 13.87 -23.44 -2.68
N ALA A 13 13.45 -23.03 -3.87
CA ALA A 13 12.50 -21.92 -3.98
C ALA A 13 11.08 -22.49 -3.85
N ARG A 14 10.77 -23.12 -2.71
CA ARG A 14 9.37 -23.20 -2.31
C ARG A 14 8.93 -21.75 -2.24
N SER A 15 8.01 -21.34 -3.11
CA SER A 15 7.32 -20.06 -2.94
C SER A 15 6.77 -20.09 -1.52
N MET A 16 7.43 -19.39 -0.60
CA MET A 16 6.93 -19.33 0.77
C MET A 16 5.51 -18.80 0.67
N PRO A 17 4.56 -19.37 1.42
CA PRO A 17 3.19 -18.87 1.39
C PRO A 17 3.24 -17.37 1.63
N LYS A 18 2.69 -16.59 0.69
CA LYS A 18 2.68 -15.12 0.70
C LYS A 18 2.18 -14.53 2.03
N GLU A 19 1.48 -15.34 2.81
CA GLU A 19 0.91 -15.03 4.12
C GLU A 19 1.93 -15.10 5.28
N GLU A 20 3.06 -15.79 5.14
CA GLU A 20 4.03 -15.96 6.24
C GLU A 20 4.75 -14.67 6.61
N CYS A 21 4.96 -13.78 5.65
CA CYS A 21 5.67 -12.52 5.86
C CYS A 21 4.93 -11.51 6.74
N LEU A 22 3.63 -11.71 6.95
CA LEU A 22 2.79 -10.82 7.75
C LEU A 22 2.26 -11.50 9.02
N LYS A 23 2.80 -12.66 9.40
CA LYS A 23 2.45 -13.34 10.66
C LYS A 23 3.23 -12.78 11.86
N PRO A 24 2.71 -12.91 13.09
CA PRO A 24 3.47 -12.58 14.29
C PRO A 24 4.83 -13.30 14.31
N GLY A 25 5.89 -12.57 14.64
CA GLY A 25 7.26 -13.10 14.67
C GLY A 25 7.97 -13.18 13.32
N ALA A 26 7.36 -12.75 12.21
CA ALA A 26 8.06 -12.61 10.93
C ALA A 26 9.24 -11.64 11.07
N SER A 27 10.40 -12.02 10.52
CA SER A 27 11.57 -11.15 10.50
C SER A 27 11.33 -9.94 9.59
N TYR A 28 12.07 -8.86 9.83
CA TYR A 28 11.97 -7.63 9.04
C TYR A 28 12.26 -7.88 7.55
N ASP A 29 13.31 -8.64 7.24
CA ASP A 29 13.66 -9.00 5.85
C ASP A 29 12.58 -9.84 5.19
N LEU A 30 11.91 -10.72 5.94
CA LEU A 30 10.79 -11.48 5.43
C LEU A 30 9.58 -10.57 5.18
N ALA A 31 9.25 -9.68 6.11
CA ALA A 31 8.13 -8.74 5.99
C ALA A 31 8.24 -7.86 4.73
N LYS A 32 9.45 -7.39 4.40
CA LYS A 32 9.73 -6.62 3.17
C LYS A 32 9.32 -7.32 1.88
N THR A 33 9.28 -8.65 1.87
CA THR A 33 8.88 -9.43 0.69
C THR A 33 7.36 -9.51 0.51
N ALA A 34 6.59 -8.84 1.37
CA ALA A 34 5.14 -8.81 1.28
C ALA A 34 4.68 -8.36 -0.12
N PRO A 35 3.76 -9.12 -0.74
CA PRO A 35 3.17 -8.71 -2.00
C PRO A 35 2.07 -7.68 -1.77
N ALA A 36 1.73 -6.92 -2.81
CA ALA A 36 0.48 -6.15 -2.82
C ALA A 36 -0.73 -7.09 -2.68
N MET A 37 -1.62 -6.80 -1.74
CA MET A 37 -2.78 -7.64 -1.46
C MET A 37 -4.07 -7.02 -1.99
N PRO A 38 -4.86 -7.74 -2.82
CA PRO A 38 -6.14 -7.23 -3.31
C PRO A 38 -7.23 -7.19 -2.21
N LYS A 39 -7.02 -7.91 -1.10
CA LYS A 39 -7.92 -7.95 0.04
C LYS A 39 -7.11 -8.06 1.32
N LEU A 40 -7.52 -7.32 2.35
CA LEU A 40 -6.92 -7.42 3.67
C LEU A 40 -7.23 -8.80 4.29
N MET A 41 -6.22 -9.43 4.88
CA MET A 41 -6.40 -10.70 5.60
C MET A 41 -7.15 -10.45 6.91
N PRO A 42 -8.05 -11.35 7.35
CA PRO A 42 -8.81 -11.20 8.59
C PRO A 42 -7.94 -10.88 9.82
N MET A 43 -6.77 -11.52 9.93
CA MET A 43 -5.83 -11.30 11.05
C MET A 43 -5.21 -9.90 11.08
N LEU A 44 -5.25 -9.16 9.97
CA LEU A 44 -4.67 -7.82 9.81
C LEU A 44 -5.69 -6.69 10.00
N HIS A 45 -6.97 -7.02 10.26
CA HIS A 45 -7.93 -6.01 10.70
C HIS A 45 -7.57 -5.56 12.12
N LYS A 46 -7.73 -4.26 12.41
CA LYS A 46 -7.55 -3.70 13.75
C LYS A 46 -8.33 -4.53 14.78
N GLN A 47 -7.61 -5.25 15.62
CA GLN A 47 -8.21 -5.95 16.76
C GLN A 47 -8.32 -4.93 17.88
N ILE A 48 -9.55 -4.52 18.19
CA ILE A 48 -9.85 -3.32 18.96
C ILE A 48 -9.16 -3.29 20.34
N LEU A 49 -8.70 -4.42 20.90
CA LEU A 49 -8.14 -4.48 22.26
C LEU A 49 -7.11 -5.60 22.54
N SER A 50 -6.50 -6.25 21.53
CA SER A 50 -5.50 -7.32 21.79
C SER A 50 -4.14 -6.97 21.21
N GLU A 51 -3.19 -6.67 22.09
CA GLU A 51 -1.78 -6.71 21.75
C GLU A 51 -1.40 -8.15 21.33
N PRO A 52 -0.60 -8.32 20.26
CA PRO A 52 0.06 -7.28 19.45
C PRO A 52 -0.81 -6.71 18.31
N PHE A 53 -0.60 -5.44 17.97
CA PHE A 53 -1.13 -4.77 16.77
C PHE A 53 -0.53 -5.39 15.50
N PRO A 54 -1.33 -5.57 14.44
CA PRO A 54 -0.81 -6.03 13.16
C PRO A 54 0.11 -4.97 12.53
N PRO A 55 0.98 -5.35 11.59
CA PRO A 55 1.68 -4.40 10.72
C PRO A 55 0.71 -3.38 10.12
N ARG A 56 1.19 -2.16 9.86
CA ARG A 56 0.39 -1.17 9.15
C ARG A 56 0.41 -1.49 7.67
N LEU A 57 -0.76 -1.50 7.07
CA LEU A 57 -0.93 -1.59 5.63
C LEU A 57 -1.74 -0.41 5.13
N CYS A 58 -1.28 0.17 4.03
CA CYS A 58 -1.89 1.30 3.38
C CYS A 58 -2.65 0.82 2.13
N TYR A 59 -3.87 1.31 1.96
CA TYR A 59 -4.74 0.96 0.85
C TYR A 59 -4.72 2.06 -0.21
N GLY A 60 -4.26 1.76 -1.42
CA GLY A 60 -4.02 2.81 -2.39
C GLY A 60 -3.60 2.33 -3.78
N TYR A 61 -3.12 3.29 -4.57
CA TYR A 61 -2.51 3.06 -5.88
C TYR A 61 -1.03 3.44 -5.83
N ILE A 62 -0.19 2.70 -6.54
CA ILE A 62 1.20 3.09 -6.77
C ILE A 62 1.20 4.47 -7.41
N LEU A 63 2.00 5.37 -6.85
CA LEU A 63 2.15 6.71 -7.36
C LEU A 63 2.94 6.66 -8.67
N ASP A 64 2.31 7.15 -9.74
CA ASP A 64 2.91 7.41 -11.04
C ASP A 64 2.79 8.91 -11.27
N ASP A 65 3.84 9.66 -10.91
CA ASP A 65 3.85 11.13 -10.91
C ASP A 65 3.36 11.70 -12.25
N ASP A 66 3.94 11.23 -13.35
CA ASP A 66 3.63 11.70 -14.70
C ASP A 66 2.16 11.44 -15.06
N LYS A 67 1.64 10.27 -14.70
CA LYS A 67 0.23 9.94 -14.93
C LYS A 67 -0.69 10.83 -14.10
N PHE A 68 -0.41 10.99 -12.81
CA PHE A 68 -1.26 11.73 -11.88
C PHE A 68 -1.30 13.21 -12.27
N ILE A 69 -0.15 13.81 -12.54
CA ILE A 69 -0.03 15.19 -13.02
C ILE A 69 -0.81 15.38 -14.32
N ARG A 70 -0.62 14.48 -15.30
CA ARG A 70 -1.32 14.56 -16.60
C ARG A 70 -2.83 14.50 -16.42
N VAL A 71 -3.34 13.53 -15.65
CA VAL A 71 -4.79 13.36 -15.43
C VAL A 71 -5.37 14.59 -14.72
N ALA A 72 -4.71 15.10 -13.68
CA ALA A 72 -5.18 16.30 -12.99
C ALA A 72 -5.24 17.51 -13.94
N TRP A 73 -4.21 17.71 -14.75
CA TRP A 73 -4.17 18.79 -15.74
C TRP A 73 -5.26 18.65 -16.80
N GLU A 74 -5.48 17.44 -17.35
CA GLU A 74 -6.56 17.17 -18.32
C GLU A 74 -7.96 17.47 -17.76
N LEU A 75 -8.12 17.38 -16.44
CA LEU A 75 -9.36 17.69 -15.72
C LEU A 75 -9.46 19.18 -15.29
N GLY A 76 -8.45 19.99 -15.63
CA GLY A 76 -8.44 21.43 -15.39
C GLY A 76 -7.77 21.87 -14.09
N ALA A 77 -6.98 21.00 -13.45
CA ALA A 77 -6.16 21.42 -12.31
C ALA A 77 -5.11 22.45 -12.74
N THR A 78 -4.83 23.41 -11.86
CA THR A 78 -3.69 24.31 -12.02
C THR A 78 -2.47 23.67 -11.37
N ILE A 79 -1.48 23.28 -12.17
CA ILE A 79 -0.31 22.54 -11.71
C ILE A 79 0.94 23.43 -11.82
N THR A 80 1.73 23.46 -10.75
CA THR A 80 3.01 24.18 -10.70
C THR A 80 4.07 23.49 -11.58
N ASP A 81 4.94 24.27 -12.24
CA ASP A 81 6.05 23.75 -13.08
C ASP A 81 7.29 23.31 -12.26
N CYS A 82 7.05 22.67 -11.11
CA CYS A 82 8.10 22.12 -10.24
C CYS A 82 7.71 20.70 -9.87
N SER A 83 8.46 19.69 -10.32
CA SER A 83 8.00 18.28 -10.33
C SER A 83 7.47 17.76 -8.99
N GLY A 84 8.13 18.05 -7.87
CA GLY A 84 7.66 17.62 -6.55
C GLY A 84 6.40 18.35 -6.06
N ILE A 85 6.24 19.62 -6.43
CA ILE A 85 5.05 20.44 -6.11
C ILE A 85 3.90 20.04 -7.04
N ALA A 86 4.19 19.72 -8.30
CA ALA A 86 3.23 19.31 -9.29
C ALA A 86 2.46 18.05 -8.88
N THR A 87 3.16 17.04 -8.32
CA THR A 87 2.52 15.85 -7.79
C THR A 87 1.60 16.19 -6.61
N HIS A 88 2.03 17.08 -5.71
CA HIS A 88 1.21 17.52 -4.59
C HIS A 88 -0.05 18.25 -5.06
N ASP A 89 0.07 19.21 -5.99
CA ASP A 89 -1.05 19.92 -6.60
C ASP A 89 -2.06 18.95 -7.24
N ALA A 90 -1.56 17.91 -7.92
CA ALA A 90 -2.40 16.89 -8.53
C ALA A 90 -3.15 16.06 -7.47
N VAL A 91 -2.48 15.68 -6.37
CA VAL A 91 -3.10 14.93 -5.27
C VAL A 91 -4.15 15.76 -4.55
N GLU A 92 -3.85 17.02 -4.21
CA GLU A 92 -4.81 17.95 -3.59
C GLU A 92 -6.05 18.13 -4.46
N TYR A 93 -5.86 18.30 -5.78
CA TYR A 93 -6.98 18.32 -6.71
C TYR A 93 -7.82 17.03 -6.65
N PHE A 94 -7.18 15.86 -6.59
CA PHE A 94 -7.91 14.59 -6.48
C PHE A 94 -8.67 14.47 -5.15
N GLU A 95 -8.10 14.92 -4.03
CA GLU A 95 -8.78 14.95 -2.73
C GLU A 95 -10.09 15.73 -2.79
N GLU A 96 -10.06 16.92 -3.42
CA GLU A 96 -11.26 17.74 -3.64
C GLU A 96 -12.31 16.99 -4.48
N GLN A 97 -11.89 16.35 -5.58
CA GLN A 97 -12.82 15.63 -6.47
C GLN A 97 -13.46 14.41 -5.79
N ILE A 98 -12.69 13.68 -4.96
CA ILE A 98 -13.20 12.47 -4.31
C ILE A 98 -13.90 12.76 -2.98
N GLY A 99 -13.60 13.90 -2.35
CA GLY A 99 -14.09 14.32 -1.04
C GLY A 99 -13.52 13.46 0.09
N HIS A 100 -12.23 13.13 0.01
CA HIS A 100 -11.51 12.26 0.94
C HIS A 100 -10.01 12.54 0.85
N GLU A 101 -9.33 12.62 2.00
CA GLU A 101 -7.89 12.91 2.13
C GLU A 101 -7.04 11.75 1.59
N LEU A 102 -5.89 12.09 1.01
CA LEU A 102 -4.94 11.19 0.38
C LEU A 102 -3.55 11.41 0.97
N ASP A 103 -2.97 10.34 1.50
CA ASP A 103 -1.63 10.38 2.05
C ASP A 103 -0.58 9.86 1.06
N PHE A 104 0.61 10.47 1.07
CA PHE A 104 1.80 9.84 0.50
C PHE A 104 2.35 8.82 1.49
N ALA A 105 2.27 7.53 1.14
CA ALA A 105 2.81 6.46 1.99
C ALA A 105 3.98 5.75 1.30
N GLN A 106 5.11 5.64 2.01
CA GLN A 106 6.19 4.75 1.61
C GLN A 106 5.86 3.32 2.03
N VAL A 107 5.91 2.39 1.09
CA VAL A 107 5.49 1.00 1.28
C VAL A 107 6.47 0.01 0.66
N TRP A 108 6.53 -1.19 1.22
CA TRP A 108 7.21 -2.33 0.63
C TRP A 108 6.34 -3.01 -0.43
N LEU A 109 6.95 -3.26 -1.59
CA LEU A 109 6.42 -4.08 -2.66
C LEU A 109 7.49 -5.07 -3.12
N GLU A 110 7.34 -6.34 -2.71
CA GLU A 110 8.22 -7.43 -3.14
C GLU A 110 9.72 -7.12 -2.92
N GLY A 111 10.05 -6.52 -1.77
CA GLY A 111 11.41 -6.17 -1.37
C GLY A 111 11.90 -4.79 -1.84
N LYS A 112 11.06 -4.02 -2.54
CA LYS A 112 11.38 -2.65 -2.99
C LYS A 112 10.56 -1.61 -2.23
N ASP A 113 11.18 -0.49 -1.93
CA ASP A 113 10.50 0.70 -1.43
C ASP A 113 9.79 1.40 -2.60
N THR A 114 8.57 1.87 -2.39
CA THR A 114 7.71 2.49 -3.40
C THR A 114 6.74 3.44 -2.71
N ILE A 115 6.34 4.53 -3.39
CA ILE A 115 5.33 5.45 -2.88
C ILE A 115 3.97 5.07 -3.45
N ILE A 116 2.95 5.08 -2.59
CA ILE A 116 1.55 5.00 -3.00
C ILE A 116 0.83 6.28 -2.61
N ILE A 117 -0.25 6.56 -3.33
CA ILE A 117 -1.31 7.45 -2.86
C ILE A 117 -2.30 6.60 -2.06
N SER A 118 -2.28 6.78 -0.76
CA SER A 118 -3.03 6.02 0.24
C SER A 118 -4.35 6.69 0.55
N LEU A 119 -5.42 5.91 0.52
CA LEU A 119 -6.77 6.33 0.91
C LEU A 119 -7.04 6.08 2.39
N CYS A 120 -6.38 5.08 2.98
CA CYS A 120 -6.53 4.72 4.39
C CYS A 120 -5.47 3.69 4.79
N SER A 121 -5.40 3.40 6.08
CA SER A 121 -4.66 2.29 6.65
C SER A 121 -5.56 1.29 7.36
N ASN A 122 -5.07 0.07 7.58
CA ASN A 122 -5.77 -0.94 8.39
C ASN A 122 -5.79 -0.62 9.89
N TRP A 123 -5.12 0.47 10.30
CA TRP A 123 -5.15 1.00 11.67
C TRP A 123 -6.22 2.08 11.87
N ASP A 124 -6.80 2.58 10.78
CA ASP A 124 -7.90 3.53 10.82
C ASP A 124 -9.17 2.84 11.33
N ASP A 125 -10.16 3.64 11.72
CA ASP A 125 -11.42 3.10 12.22
C ASP A 125 -12.34 2.63 11.08
N ASP A 126 -13.29 1.75 11.40
CA ASP A 126 -14.18 1.12 10.41
C ASP A 126 -14.94 2.12 9.53
N ASP A 127 -15.25 3.30 10.06
CA ASP A 127 -15.96 4.33 9.31
C ASP A 127 -15.05 5.00 8.27
N ASP A 128 -13.76 5.16 8.55
CA ASP A 128 -12.79 5.69 7.59
C ASP A 128 -12.48 4.67 6.50
N LEU A 129 -12.40 3.37 6.84
CA LEU A 129 -12.33 2.29 5.85
C LEU A 129 -13.53 2.31 4.88
N LYS A 130 -14.74 2.59 5.37
CA LYS A 130 -15.94 2.70 4.52
C LYS A 130 -15.91 3.94 3.64
N LYS A 131 -15.44 5.09 4.16
CA LYS A 131 -15.28 6.33 3.36
C LYS A 131 -14.24 6.13 2.26
N ALA A 132 -13.08 5.57 2.61
CA ALA A 132 -12.01 5.22 1.67
C ALA A 132 -12.51 4.28 0.57
N ALA A 133 -13.36 3.28 0.87
CA ALA A 133 -13.94 2.41 -0.14
C ALA A 133 -14.91 3.11 -1.12
N ARG A 134 -15.48 4.26 -0.75
CA ARG A 134 -16.28 5.11 -1.65
C ARG A 134 -15.37 6.02 -2.46
N ALA A 135 -14.41 6.67 -1.82
CA ALA A 135 -13.40 7.51 -2.45
C ALA A 135 -12.59 6.75 -3.50
N ALA A 136 -12.17 5.52 -3.20
CA ALA A 136 -11.47 4.62 -4.09
C ALA A 136 -12.17 4.40 -5.44
N ARG A 137 -13.51 4.35 -5.45
CA ARG A 137 -14.30 4.18 -6.68
C ARG A 137 -14.26 5.42 -7.55
N LYS A 138 -14.36 6.60 -6.94
CA LYS A 138 -14.23 7.88 -7.65
C LYS A 138 -12.82 8.06 -8.19
N LEU A 139 -11.81 7.84 -7.34
CA LEU A 139 -10.40 7.93 -7.74
C LEU A 139 -10.09 6.97 -8.88
N LYS A 140 -10.56 5.72 -8.81
CA LYS A 140 -10.43 4.75 -9.90
C LYS A 140 -10.95 5.30 -11.24
N ALA A 141 -12.14 5.90 -11.21
CA ALA A 141 -12.79 6.43 -12.40
C ALA A 141 -12.02 7.64 -12.97
N ILE A 142 -11.56 8.54 -12.09
CA ILE A 142 -10.74 9.70 -12.44
C ILE A 142 -9.44 9.26 -13.11
N LEU A 143 -8.73 8.30 -12.52
CA LEU A 143 -7.44 7.82 -13.02
C LEU A 143 -7.54 6.88 -14.24
N GLY A 144 -8.77 6.55 -14.69
CA GLY A 144 -9.01 5.58 -15.75
C GLY A 144 -8.48 4.17 -15.44
N GLU A 145 -8.39 3.81 -14.15
CA GLU A 145 -7.82 2.55 -13.71
C GLU A 145 -8.78 1.37 -13.94
N THR A 146 -8.24 0.23 -14.38
CA THR A 146 -9.03 -1.01 -14.52
C THR A 146 -8.98 -1.85 -13.25
N GLU A 147 -7.87 -1.78 -12.53
CA GLU A 147 -7.68 -2.53 -11.28
C GLU A 147 -8.31 -1.80 -10.08
N LYS A 148 -8.51 -2.53 -8.99
CA LYS A 148 -8.87 -1.93 -7.69
C LYS A 148 -7.59 -1.53 -6.96
N PRO A 149 -7.64 -0.55 -6.03
CA PRO A 149 -6.51 -0.30 -5.15
C PRO A 149 -6.18 -1.56 -4.36
N LYS A 150 -4.92 -1.65 -3.91
CA LYS A 150 -4.40 -2.81 -3.18
C LYS A 150 -3.89 -2.34 -1.83
N TRP A 151 -3.68 -3.31 -0.93
CA TRP A 151 -3.04 -3.11 0.36
C TRP A 151 -1.54 -3.36 0.24
N PHE A 152 -0.74 -2.44 0.76
CA PHE A 152 0.72 -2.50 0.74
C PHE A 152 1.25 -2.36 2.15
N LEU A 153 2.38 -3.01 2.45
CA LEU A 153 2.98 -2.97 3.79
C LEU A 153 3.72 -1.65 3.99
N ASP A 154 3.40 -0.91 5.03
CA ASP A 154 4.07 0.35 5.39
C ASP A 154 5.54 0.10 5.77
N VAL A 155 6.46 0.97 5.31
CA VAL A 155 7.90 0.79 5.59
C VAL A 155 8.29 1.07 7.03
N LEU A 156 7.54 1.95 7.72
CA LEU A 156 7.80 2.39 9.10
C LEU A 156 7.24 1.39 10.10
N HIS A 157 6.12 0.73 9.76
CA HIS A 157 5.44 -0.22 10.64
C HIS A 157 5.24 -1.63 10.02
N PRO A 158 6.30 -2.31 9.56
CA PRO A 158 6.16 -3.55 8.80
C PRO A 158 5.96 -4.81 9.65
N GLN A 159 6.01 -4.70 10.98
CA GLN A 159 5.96 -5.84 11.90
C GLN A 159 4.86 -5.67 12.95
N TRP A 160 4.47 -6.79 13.56
CA TRP A 160 3.57 -6.81 14.70
C TRP A 160 4.20 -6.08 15.89
N THR A 161 3.47 -5.15 16.51
CA THR A 161 3.99 -4.30 17.60
C THR A 161 3.03 -4.26 18.78
N VAL A 162 3.56 -4.08 19.99
CA VAL A 162 2.77 -3.93 21.23
C VAL A 162 2.25 -2.50 21.41
N LYS A 163 2.87 -1.51 20.75
CA LYS A 163 2.39 -0.13 20.75
C LYS A 163 2.93 0.56 19.51
N PRO A 164 2.09 0.92 18.52
CA PRO A 164 2.54 1.85 17.51
C PRO A 164 2.76 3.19 18.20
N GLU A 165 4.01 3.62 18.29
CA GLU A 165 4.29 5.02 18.56
C GLU A 165 3.71 5.78 17.36
N LEU A 166 2.57 6.44 17.56
CA LEU A 166 1.97 7.33 16.58
C LEU A 166 2.90 8.55 16.50
N TRP A 167 3.90 8.49 15.63
CA TRP A 167 4.80 9.60 15.31
C TRP A 167 4.18 10.48 14.24
#